data_AF-A0A0E3NNG3-F1
#
_entry.id   AF-A0A0E3NNG3-F1
#
_cell.length_a   1.000
_cell.length_b   1.000
_cell.length_c   1.000
_cell.angle_alpha   90.00
_cell.angle_beta   90.00
_cell.angle_gamma   90.00
#
_symmetry.space_group_name_H-M   'P 1'
#
loop_
_entity.id
_entity.type
_entity.pdbx_description
1 polymer ?
#
loop_
_entity_poly.entity_id
_entity_poly.type
_entity_poly.pdbx_seq_one_letter_code
_entity_poly.pdbx_strand_id
1 'polypeptide(L)'
;MDDEFSWDATTFGAFCYPVNKHNNFVTKGWGEHLYYEEKAGSNSGPLGSSYPGNNVIDDKELIHKTVPFACKYELVSELGLSKDTTPEKLGGMFYYMLPWFGKPYVAVENDAT
;
A
#
# COMPACT_ATOMS: atom_id res chain seq x y z
N MET A 1 -3.02 -24.33 -11.57
CA MET A 1 -3.27 -23.03 -10.93
C MET A 1 -2.20 -22.94 -9.89
N ASP A 2 -1.24 -22.02 -10.06
CA ASP A 2 -0.25 -21.75 -9.03
C ASP A 2 -0.96 -21.01 -7.89
N ASP A 3 -0.67 -21.39 -6.65
CA ASP A 3 -1.26 -20.70 -5.51
C ASP A 3 -0.65 -19.30 -5.43
N GLU A 4 -1.51 -18.29 -5.46
CA GLU A 4 -1.08 -16.90 -5.33
C GLU A 4 -1.05 -16.52 -3.84
N PHE A 5 0.15 -16.34 -3.29
CA PHE A 5 0.38 -15.87 -1.93
C PHE A 5 0.58 -14.36 -1.94
N SER A 6 -0.51 -13.62 -1.77
CA SER A 6 -0.55 -12.17 -1.99
C SER A 6 -1.54 -11.52 -1.01
N TRP A 7 -1.05 -10.53 -0.27
CA TRP A 7 -1.80 -9.84 0.78
C TRP A 7 -1.67 -8.34 0.64
N ASP A 8 -2.82 -7.66 0.56
CA ASP A 8 -2.91 -6.21 0.59
C ASP A 8 -3.90 -5.78 1.69
N ALA A 9 -4.20 -4.48 1.79
CA ALA A 9 -5.11 -3.97 2.80
C ALA A 9 -6.56 -4.49 2.70
N THR A 10 -6.94 -5.15 1.59
CA THR A 10 -8.26 -5.79 1.42
C THR A 10 -8.30 -7.22 1.96
N THR A 11 -7.16 -7.90 2.04
CA THR A 11 -7.05 -9.30 2.50
C THR A 11 -6.28 -9.45 3.82
N PHE A 12 -5.56 -8.43 4.26
CA PHE A 12 -4.81 -8.42 5.53
C PHE A 12 -5.10 -7.16 6.34
N GLY A 13 -5.99 -7.29 7.33
CA GLY A 13 -6.53 -6.17 8.11
C GLY A 13 -5.53 -5.43 9.02
N ALA A 14 -4.28 -5.86 9.09
CA ALA A 14 -3.21 -5.13 9.76
C ALA A 14 -2.59 -4.03 8.89
N PHE A 15 -2.73 -4.10 7.56
CA PHE A 15 -2.26 -3.05 6.67
C PHE A 15 -3.17 -1.83 6.72
N CYS A 16 -2.55 -0.66 6.57
CA CYS A 16 -3.29 0.58 6.59
C CYS A 16 -4.24 0.64 5.39
N TYR A 17 -5.54 0.63 5.69
CA TYR A 17 -6.58 0.90 4.71
C TYR A 17 -7.07 2.33 4.94
N PRO A 18 -6.97 3.24 3.94
CA PRO A 18 -7.60 4.54 4.03
C PRO A 18 -9.12 4.36 3.92
N VAL A 19 -9.76 4.15 5.07
CA VAL A 19 -11.23 4.04 5.19
C VAL A 19 -11.91 5.33 4.73
N ASN A 20 -11.19 6.46 4.85
CA ASN A 20 -11.70 7.79 4.52
C ASN A 20 -11.36 8.20 3.08
N LYS A 21 -12.28 7.82 2.18
CA LYS A 21 -12.80 8.63 1.07
C LYS A 21 -11.80 9.10 0.00
N HIS A 22 -11.91 8.43 -1.16
CA HIS A 22 -12.03 8.95 -2.53
C HIS A 22 -11.28 8.00 -3.47
N ASN A 23 -12.00 7.06 -4.11
CA ASN A 23 -11.43 6.13 -5.10
C ASN A 23 -10.60 6.85 -6.19
N ASN A 24 -10.81 8.14 -6.41
CA ASN A 24 -10.07 8.96 -7.37
C ASN A 24 -8.61 9.26 -6.97
N PHE A 25 -8.23 9.11 -5.69
CA PHE A 25 -6.87 9.39 -5.20
C PHE A 25 -6.07 8.13 -4.87
N VAL A 26 -6.69 6.97 -5.09
CA VAL A 26 -6.12 5.65 -4.80
C VAL A 26 -5.78 4.97 -6.12
N THR A 27 -4.50 4.96 -6.50
CA THR A 27 -4.01 4.28 -7.71
C THR A 27 -3.92 2.78 -7.48
N LYS A 28 -4.07 1.94 -8.52
CA LYS A 28 -3.91 0.48 -8.37
C LYS A 28 -2.51 0.16 -7.81
N GLY A 29 -2.45 -0.65 -6.74
CA GLY A 29 -1.19 -1.01 -6.08
C GLY A 29 -0.69 0.00 -5.03
N TRP A 30 -1.59 0.83 -4.50
CA TRP A 30 -1.37 1.72 -3.36
C TRP A 30 -1.12 0.96 -2.05
N GLY A 31 -0.51 1.65 -1.08
CA GLY A 31 -0.36 1.13 0.28
C GLY A 31 0.61 -0.04 0.37
N GLU A 32 0.39 -0.90 1.37
CA GLU A 32 1.23 -2.07 1.63
C GLU A 32 0.76 -3.30 0.87
N HIS A 33 1.73 -4.03 0.31
CA HIS A 33 1.55 -5.31 -0.36
C HIS A 33 2.66 -6.26 0.11
N LEU A 34 2.25 -7.41 0.63
CA LEU A 34 3.14 -8.51 0.98
C LEU A 34 2.81 -9.68 0.06
N TYR A 35 3.80 -10.20 -0.63
CA TYR A 35 3.60 -11.34 -1.52
C TYR A 35 4.82 -12.21 -1.56
N TYR A 36 4.60 -13.46 -1.96
CA TYR A 36 5.66 -14.38 -2.30
C TYR A 36 5.77 -14.49 -3.82
N GLU A 37 7.01 -14.45 -4.31
CA GLU A 37 7.36 -14.65 -5.71
C GLU A 37 8.52 -15.65 -5.79
N GLU A 38 8.26 -16.80 -6.41
CA GLU A 38 9.28 -17.82 -6.65
C GLU A 38 10.39 -17.27 -7.54
N LYS A 39 11.65 -17.49 -7.14
CA LYS A 39 12.78 -17.09 -7.97
C LYS A 39 13.33 -18.24 -8.77
N ALA A 40 13.50 -18.02 -10.06
CA ALA A 40 14.15 -18.98 -10.93
C ALA A 40 15.56 -19.31 -10.39
N GLY A 41 15.79 -20.60 -10.11
CA GLY A 41 17.06 -21.09 -9.57
C GLY A 41 17.19 -20.99 -8.05
N SER A 42 16.09 -20.80 -7.32
CA SER A 42 16.01 -20.99 -5.87
C SER A 42 16.46 -22.42 -5.49
N ASN A 43 16.93 -22.59 -4.26
CA ASN A 43 17.40 -23.88 -3.76
C ASN A 43 16.22 -24.76 -3.34
N SER A 44 15.18 -24.14 -2.81
CA SER A 44 14.06 -24.83 -2.15
C SER A 44 12.89 -25.09 -3.10
N GLY A 45 12.83 -24.39 -4.24
CA GLY A 45 11.75 -24.49 -5.21
C GLY A 45 10.45 -23.82 -4.73
N PRO A 46 9.37 -23.90 -5.54
CA PRO A 46 8.14 -23.16 -5.30
C PRO A 46 7.33 -23.64 -4.08
N LEU A 47 6.53 -22.73 -3.52
CA LEU A 47 5.47 -23.01 -2.56
C LEU A 47 4.13 -23.33 -3.24
N GLY A 48 3.24 -24.00 -2.50
CA GLY A 48 1.84 -24.20 -2.89
C GLY A 48 1.41 -25.66 -2.98
N SER A 49 0.18 -25.86 -3.40
CA SER A 49 -0.54 -27.14 -3.48
C SER A 49 0.12 -28.13 -4.43
N SER A 50 0.84 -27.63 -5.44
CA SER A 50 1.70 -28.42 -6.34
C SER A 50 2.97 -28.94 -5.65
N TYR A 51 3.40 -28.32 -4.54
CA TYR A 51 4.62 -28.63 -3.79
C TYR A 51 4.35 -28.71 -2.28
N PRO A 52 3.44 -29.59 -1.83
CA PRO A 52 2.88 -29.56 -0.47
C PRO A 52 3.88 -29.92 0.64
N GLY A 53 5.06 -30.45 0.27
CA GLY A 53 6.15 -30.76 1.20
C GLY A 53 7.15 -29.62 1.39
N ASN A 54 7.04 -28.54 0.61
CA ASN A 54 7.92 -27.39 0.72
C ASN A 54 7.30 -26.29 1.59
N ASN A 55 8.09 -25.81 2.55
CA ASN A 55 7.73 -24.76 3.49
C ASN A 55 8.88 -23.77 3.72
N VAL A 56 9.88 -23.77 2.82
CA VAL A 56 11.05 -22.90 2.90
C VAL A 56 10.87 -21.76 1.90
N ILE A 57 11.11 -20.53 2.36
CA ILE A 57 11.15 -19.32 1.55
C ILE A 57 12.63 -18.93 1.44
N ASP A 58 13.15 -18.86 0.22
CA ASP A 58 14.54 -18.49 -0.02
C ASP A 58 14.75 -16.95 0.01
N ASP A 59 16.01 -16.53 -0.07
CA ASP A 59 16.39 -15.11 -0.02
C ASP A 59 15.62 -14.30 -1.07
N LYS A 60 14.99 -13.22 -0.63
CA LYS A 60 14.24 -12.25 -1.44
C LYS A 60 13.00 -12.81 -2.16
N GLU A 61 12.44 -13.93 -1.71
CA GLU A 61 11.18 -14.46 -2.27
C GLU A 61 9.94 -13.92 -1.55
N LEU A 62 10.05 -13.54 -0.28
CA LEU A 62 9.01 -12.80 0.44
C LEU A 62 9.28 -11.30 0.33
N ILE A 63 8.36 -10.58 -0.30
CA ILE A 63 8.54 -9.17 -0.65
C ILE A 63 7.48 -8.34 0.06
N HIS A 64 7.93 -7.36 0.85
CA HIS A 64 7.09 -6.26 1.32
C HIS A 64 7.34 -5.05 0.42
N LYS A 65 6.27 -4.51 -0.15
CA LYS A 65 6.27 -3.30 -0.96
C LYS A 65 5.31 -2.31 -0.35
N THR A 66 5.70 -1.04 -0.35
CA THR A 66 4.81 0.07 -0.01
C THR A 66 4.83 1.12 -1.11
N VAL A 67 3.66 1.70 -1.38
CA VAL A 67 3.49 2.77 -2.36
C VAL A 67 2.71 3.91 -1.70
N PRO A 68 3.24 5.15 -1.69
CA PRO A 68 2.54 6.29 -1.11
C PRO A 68 1.29 6.62 -1.93
N PHE A 69 0.31 7.23 -1.28
CA PHE A 69 -0.91 7.70 -1.92
C PHE A 69 -1.38 9.03 -1.34
N ALA A 70 -2.15 9.78 -2.13
CA ALA A 70 -2.67 11.07 -1.72
C ALA A 70 -3.92 10.90 -0.84
N CYS A 71 -3.94 11.60 0.28
CA CYS A 71 -5.05 11.69 1.21
C CYS A 71 -5.60 13.11 1.21
N LYS A 72 -6.92 13.27 1.06
CA LYS A 72 -7.56 14.58 1.20
C LYS A 72 -7.57 15.00 2.66
N TYR A 73 -7.27 16.26 2.96
CA TYR A 73 -7.44 16.78 4.32
C TYR A 73 -8.91 16.71 4.75
N GLU A 74 -9.16 16.32 6.00
CA GLU A 74 -10.50 16.19 6.57
C GLU A 74 -11.29 17.50 6.43
N LEU A 75 -10.69 18.63 6.81
CA LEU A 75 -11.28 19.97 6.66
C LEU A 75 -11.75 20.28 5.22
N VAL A 76 -10.97 19.88 4.20
CA VAL A 76 -11.30 20.10 2.79
C VAL A 76 -12.46 19.20 2.36
N SER A 77 -12.54 17.98 2.92
CA SER A 77 -13.64 17.04 2.67
C SER A 77 -14.94 17.51 3.33
N GLU A 78 -14.89 17.88 4.60
CA GLU A 78 -16.06 18.30 5.40
C GLU A 78 -16.67 19.61 4.91
N LEU A 79 -15.83 20.59 4.55
CA LEU A 79 -16.30 21.88 4.05
C LEU A 79 -16.54 21.91 2.54
N GLY A 80 -16.33 20.78 1.84
CA GLY A 80 -16.53 20.70 0.39
C GLY A 80 -15.63 21.64 -0.42
N LEU A 81 -14.43 21.95 0.10
CA LEU A 81 -13.53 22.90 -0.54
C LEU A 81 -12.96 22.35 -1.85
N SER A 82 -12.78 23.25 -2.81
CA SER A 82 -12.16 23.01 -4.11
C SER A 82 -10.85 23.76 -4.22
N LYS A 83 -10.15 23.61 -5.36
CA LYS A 83 -8.92 24.36 -5.65
C LYS A 83 -9.11 25.88 -5.53
N ASP A 84 -10.29 26.38 -5.90
CA ASP A 84 -10.59 27.81 -5.94
C ASP A 84 -11.05 28.37 -4.59
N THR A 85 -11.48 27.49 -3.67
CA THR A 85 -11.99 27.89 -2.35
C THR A 85 -11.07 27.50 -1.19
N THR A 86 -10.03 26.69 -1.46
CA THR A 86 -9.07 26.25 -0.44
C THR A 86 -8.09 27.39 -0.13
N PRO A 87 -7.98 27.84 1.13
CA PRO A 87 -7.02 28.89 1.49
C PRO A 87 -5.58 28.48 1.23
N GLU A 88 -4.76 29.37 0.66
CA GLU A 88 -3.33 29.09 0.40
C GLU A 88 -2.56 28.67 1.65
N LYS A 89 -2.94 29.19 2.82
CA LYS A 89 -2.34 28.85 4.12
C LYS A 89 -2.49 27.36 4.49
N LEU A 90 -3.42 26.64 3.86
CA LEU A 90 -3.59 25.21 4.07
C LEU A 90 -2.49 24.39 3.37
N GLY A 91 -1.71 25.00 2.47
CA GLY A 91 -0.63 24.33 1.74
C GLY A 91 -1.09 23.34 0.66
N GLY A 92 -2.40 23.11 0.52
CA GLY A 92 -2.97 22.24 -0.51
C GLY A 92 -4.30 21.61 -0.08
N MET A 93 -4.89 20.80 -0.96
CA MET A 93 -6.12 20.03 -0.68
C MET A 93 -5.84 18.63 -0.10
N PHE A 94 -4.60 18.16 -0.21
CA PHE A 94 -4.19 16.81 0.11
C PHE A 94 -2.78 16.77 0.71
N TYR A 95 -2.47 15.67 1.36
CA TYR A 95 -1.16 15.28 1.85
C TYR A 95 -0.84 13.86 1.38
N TYR A 96 0.43 13.48 1.29
CA TYR A 96 0.79 12.10 0.98
C TYR A 96 0.95 11.26 2.25
N MET A 97 0.33 10.08 2.23
CA MET A 97 0.47 9.05 3.25
C MET A 97 1.31 7.90 2.69
N LEU A 98 2.21 7.38 3.52
CA LEU A 98 2.99 6.18 3.26
C LEU A 98 2.75 5.19 4.41
N PRO A 99 1.97 4.13 4.21
CA PRO A 99 1.90 3.05 5.20
C PRO A 99 3.22 2.29 5.23
N TRP A 100 3.76 2.06 6.42
CA TRP A 100 5.00 1.33 6.60
C TRP A 100 4.91 0.40 7.80
N PHE A 101 4.99 -0.90 7.53
CA PHE A 101 4.82 -1.99 8.50
C PHE A 101 3.55 -1.85 9.35
N GLY A 102 2.41 -1.64 8.67
CA GLY A 102 1.09 -1.50 9.31
C GLY A 102 0.87 -0.19 10.07
N LYS A 103 1.79 0.78 9.94
CA LYS A 103 1.68 2.10 10.58
C LYS A 103 1.55 3.20 9.52
N PRO A 104 0.63 4.16 9.69
CA PRO A 104 0.52 5.29 8.77
C PRO A 104 1.64 6.32 9.06
N TYR A 105 2.37 6.72 8.02
CA TYR A 105 3.28 7.86 8.04
C TYR A 105 2.83 8.91 7.03
N VAL A 106 3.25 10.15 7.23
CA VAL A 106 2.97 11.28 6.32
C VAL A 106 4.28 11.78 5.75
N ALA A 107 4.30 12.06 4.45
CA ALA A 107 5.43 12.65 3.77
C ALA A 107 5.75 14.04 4.34
N VAL A 108 7.00 14.27 4.74
CA VAL A 108 7.49 15.61 5.10
C VAL A 108 7.57 16.45 3.83
N GLU A 109 7.18 17.72 3.92
CA GLU A 109 7.19 18.67 2.78
C GLU A 109 6.34 18.24 1.56
N ASN A 110 5.43 17.28 1.75
CA ASN A 110 4.64 16.69 0.67
C ASN A 110 5.50 16.00 -0.41
N ASP A 111 6.73 15.60 -0.07
CA ASP A 111 7.63 14.83 -0.92
C ASP A 111 7.49 13.33 -0.61
N ALA A 112 6.91 12.60 -1.55
CA ALA A 112 6.63 11.16 -1.45
C ALA A 112 7.55 10.31 -2.35
N THR A 113 8.65 10.88 -2.85
CA THR A 113 9.60 10.24 -3.78
C THR A 113 10.87 9.70 -3.12
#